data_AF-A0A6N8NQC5-F1
#
_entry.id   AF-A0A6N8NQC5-F1
#
_cell.length_a   1.000
_cell.length_b   1.000
_cell.length_c   1.000
_cell.angle_alpha   90.00
_cell.angle_beta   90.00
_cell.angle_gamma   90.00
#
_symmetry.space_group_name_H-M   'P 1'
#
loop_
_entity.id
_entity.type
_entity.pdbx_description
1 polymer ?
#
loop_
_entity_poly.entity_id
_entity_poly.type
_entity_poly.pdbx_seq_one_letter_code
_entity_poly.pdbx_strand_id
1 'polypeptide(L)'
;YEQVTTGPVAALHYDGTTTSMYNEFGDSTTTLTDPLWHASVSTLGWRVDSRLGDLRPWAQISYNQQFGENIWKAQSGLSRMTATNQNGNWLDVTVGADMLLNQNIAAYAALTQAENTTNNSDYLYTMGVSARF
;
A
#
# COMPACT_ATOMS: atom_id res chain seq x y z
N TYR A 1 -13.42 23.92 -21.48
CA TYR A 1 -12.58 22.89 -22.11
C TYR A 1 -12.27 21.84 -21.07
N GLU A 2 -12.69 20.60 -21.32
CA GLU A 2 -12.38 19.44 -20.49
C GLU A 2 -10.96 18.98 -20.81
N GLN A 3 -10.12 18.78 -19.78
CA GLN A 3 -8.73 18.37 -19.96
C GLN A 3 -8.57 16.97 -19.38
N VAL A 4 -8.21 16.01 -20.23
CA VAL A 4 -7.90 14.63 -19.83
C VAL A 4 -6.41 14.37 -20.05
N THR A 5 -5.74 13.84 -19.04
CA THR A 5 -4.34 13.42 -19.10
C THR A 5 -4.21 11.98 -18.68
N THR A 6 -3.29 11.23 -19.28
CA THR A 6 -3.07 9.84 -18.93
C THR A 6 -1.63 9.43 -19.13
N GLY A 7 -1.14 8.51 -18.30
CA GLY A 7 0.23 8.03 -18.42
C GLY A 7 0.57 6.92 -17.42
N PRO A 8 1.78 6.33 -17.59
CA PRO A 8 2.27 5.30 -16.69
C PRO A 8 2.67 5.87 -15.33
N VAL A 9 2.53 5.05 -14.29
CA VAL A 9 2.98 5.33 -12.92
C VAL A 9 3.83 4.15 -12.46
N ALA A 10 4.94 4.42 -11.79
CA ALA A 10 5.80 3.39 -11.21
C ALA A 10 6.20 3.77 -9.79
N ALA A 11 6.22 2.80 -8.88
CA ALA A 11 6.68 2.98 -7.51
C ALA A 11 7.49 1.77 -7.05
N LEU A 12 8.39 1.99 -6.09
CA LEU A 12 9.15 0.94 -5.43
C LEU A 12 9.07 1.19 -3.92
N HIS A 13 8.54 0.20 -3.21
CA HIS A 13 8.45 0.19 -1.75
C HIS A 13 9.45 -0.84 -1.21
N TYR A 14 10.17 -0.48 -0.15
CA TYR A 14 11.16 -1.34 0.50
C TYR A 14 10.93 -1.26 2.00
N ASP A 15 10.43 -2.36 2.58
CA ASP A 15 10.13 -2.44 4.00
C ASP A 15 11.19 -3.28 4.72
N GLY A 16 11.95 -2.62 5.59
CA GLY A 16 12.89 -3.26 6.50
C GLY A 16 12.40 -3.13 7.93
N THR A 17 12.10 -4.25 8.58
CA THR A 17 11.73 -4.27 10.00
C THR A 17 12.88 -4.84 10.83
N THR A 18 13.28 -4.15 11.89
CA THR A 18 14.24 -4.68 12.86
C THR A 18 13.55 -5.72 13.75
N THR A 19 14.08 -6.94 13.81
CA THR A 19 13.54 -7.99 14.67
C THR A 19 13.97 -7.74 16.12
N SER A 20 13.03 -7.31 16.96
CA SER A 20 13.21 -7.34 18.42
C SER A 20 12.45 -8.55 18.96
N MET A 21 13.15 -9.61 19.33
CA MET A 21 12.56 -10.75 20.00
C MET A 21 12.50 -10.48 21.51
N TYR A 22 11.29 -10.26 22.03
CA TYR A 22 11.04 -10.24 23.46
C TYR A 22 10.62 -11.64 23.90
N ASN A 23 11.33 -12.19 24.89
CA ASN A 23 10.89 -13.40 25.59
C ASN A 23 9.74 -13.04 26.54
N GLU A 24 8.80 -13.97 26.75
CA GLU A 24 7.65 -13.82 27.67
C GLU A 24 8.07 -13.53 29.12
N PHE A 25 9.32 -13.81 29.45
CA PHE A 25 9.94 -13.57 30.76
C PHE A 25 10.60 -12.19 30.89
N GLY A 26 10.51 -11.32 29.88
CA GLY A 26 11.05 -9.96 29.92
C GLY A 26 12.58 -9.86 29.85
N ASP A 27 13.27 -10.98 29.71
CA ASP A 27 14.73 -11.03 29.53
C ASP A 27 15.06 -11.03 28.03
N SER A 28 15.94 -10.10 27.64
CA SER A 28 16.23 -9.78 26.24
C SER A 28 17.14 -10.83 25.62
N THR A 29 16.67 -11.54 24.58
CA THR A 29 17.50 -12.54 23.90
C THR A 29 17.78 -12.14 22.46
N THR A 30 19.04 -11.76 22.24
CA THR A 30 19.81 -11.76 20.97
C THR A 30 19.20 -11.01 19.78
N THR A 31 19.90 -9.95 19.35
CA THR A 31 19.72 -9.35 18.02
C THR A 31 19.98 -10.41 16.95
N LEU A 32 18.93 -10.97 16.35
CA LEU A 32 19.09 -11.77 15.14
C LEU A 32 19.41 -10.81 13.99
N THR A 33 20.66 -10.80 13.56
CA THR A 33 21.04 -10.32 12.23
C THR A 33 20.55 -11.35 11.21
N ASP A 34 19.23 -11.43 10.98
CA ASP A 34 18.67 -12.16 9.85
C ASP A 34 18.46 -11.15 8.70
N PRO A 35 19.43 -11.00 7.77
CA PRO A 35 19.39 -10.00 6.71
C PRO A 35 18.32 -10.26 5.63
N LEU A 36 17.50 -11.31 5.77
CA LEU A 36 16.54 -11.76 4.76
C LEU A 36 15.11 -11.22 4.94
N TRP A 37 14.84 -10.42 5.98
CA TRP A 37 13.52 -9.84 6.28
C TRP A 37 13.21 -8.56 5.48
N HIS A 38 13.48 -8.58 4.18
CA HIS A 38 13.21 -7.43 3.32
C HIS A 38 12.14 -7.82 2.30
N ALA A 39 10.90 -7.43 2.58
CA ALA A 39 9.86 -7.43 1.58
C ALA A 39 10.00 -6.13 0.77
N SER A 40 10.16 -6.26 -0.55
CA SER A 40 10.06 -5.12 -1.46
C SER A 40 8.90 -5.31 -2.42
N VAL A 41 8.26 -4.21 -2.80
CA VAL A 41 7.12 -4.21 -3.71
C VAL A 41 7.42 -3.24 -4.83
N SER A 42 7.48 -3.76 -6.06
CA SER A 42 7.50 -2.93 -7.26
C SER A 42 6.10 -2.79 -7.79
N THR A 43 5.66 -1.56 -8.02
CA THR A 43 4.34 -1.23 -8.53
C THR A 43 4.49 -0.61 -9.92
N LEU A 44 3.75 -1.13 -10.89
CA LEU A 44 3.61 -0.56 -12.22
C LEU A 44 2.14 -0.36 -12.53
N GLY A 45 1.78 0.83 -12.99
CA GLY A 45 0.39 1.18 -13.21
C GLY A 45 0.19 2.20 -14.32
N TRP A 46 -1.09 2.50 -14.55
CA TRP A 46 -1.54 3.48 -15.51
C TRP A 46 -2.61 4.33 -14.87
N ARG A 47 -2.49 5.65 -15.01
CA ARG A 47 -3.41 6.61 -14.41
C ARG A 47 -4.05 7.48 -15.48
N VAL A 48 -5.32 7.81 -15.27
CA VAL A 48 -6.10 8.75 -16.05
C VAL A 48 -6.62 9.82 -15.09
N ASP A 49 -6.41 11.08 -15.43
CA ASP A 49 -6.90 12.24 -14.69
C ASP A 49 -7.75 13.10 -15.62
N SER A 50 -8.89 13.58 -15.15
CA SER A 50 -9.75 14.54 -15.85
C SER A 50 -9.94 15.81 -15.01
N ARG A 51 -10.27 16.91 -15.67
CA ARG A 51 -10.57 18.20 -15.02
C ARG A 51 -11.92 18.72 -15.46
N LEU A 52 -12.83 18.82 -14.49
CA LEU A 52 -14.21 19.26 -14.62
C LEU A 52 -14.43 20.46 -13.69
N GLY A 53 -13.94 21.64 -14.10
CA GLY A 53 -13.97 22.84 -13.26
C GLY A 53 -13.08 22.68 -12.02
N ASP A 54 -13.67 22.83 -10.83
CA ASP A 54 -12.98 22.66 -9.55
C ASP A 54 -12.84 21.19 -9.12
N LEU A 55 -13.56 20.27 -9.79
CA LEU A 55 -13.50 18.83 -9.57
C LEU A 55 -12.47 18.18 -10.50
N ARG A 56 -11.64 17.30 -9.96
CA ARG A 56 -10.56 16.61 -10.65
C ARG A 56 -10.65 15.11 -10.38
N PRO A 57 -11.53 14.38 -11.09
CA PRO A 57 -11.63 12.93 -10.94
C PRO A 57 -10.43 12.23 -11.59
N TRP A 58 -10.08 11.08 -11.05
CA TRP A 58 -9.00 10.25 -11.55
C TRP A 58 -9.26 8.76 -11.31
N ALA A 59 -8.61 7.93 -12.11
CA ALA A 59 -8.63 6.49 -11.97
C ALA A 59 -7.23 5.93 -12.23
N GLN A 60 -6.84 4.91 -11.48
CA GLN A 60 -5.55 4.24 -11.61
C GLN A 60 -5.74 2.74 -11.50
N ILE A 61 -5.05 2.00 -12.36
CA ILE A 61 -4.84 0.57 -12.23
C ILE A 61 -3.36 0.31 -11.99
N SER A 62 -3.02 -0.56 -11.05
CA SER A 62 -1.63 -0.89 -10.72
C SER A 62 -1.46 -2.37 -10.45
N TYR A 63 -0.37 -2.93 -10.97
CA TYR A 63 0.11 -4.26 -10.68
C TYR A 63 1.27 -4.17 -9.70
N ASN A 64 1.19 -4.94 -8.62
CA ASN A 64 2.16 -4.96 -7.55
C ASN A 64 2.87 -6.31 -7.54
N GLN A 65 4.18 -6.28 -7.71
CA GLN A 65 5.05 -7.44 -7.65
C GLN A 65 5.88 -7.40 -6.38
N GLN A 66 5.68 -8.38 -5.50
CA GLN A 66 6.46 -8.52 -4.28
C GLN A 66 7.71 -9.36 -4.52
N PHE A 67 8.83 -8.92 -3.98
CA PHE A 67 10.10 -9.64 -3.93
C PHE A 67 10.54 -9.83 -2.47
N GLY A 68 11.32 -10.88 -2.21
CA GLY A 68 11.85 -11.19 -0.89
C GLY A 68 10.99 -12.17 -0.09
N GLU A 69 11.45 -12.54 1.10
CA GLU A 69 10.75 -13.45 2.00
C GLU A 69 9.74 -12.68 2.86
N ASN A 70 8.44 -12.91 2.62
CA ASN A 70 7.36 -12.38 3.46
C ASN A 70 6.82 -13.46 4.38
N ILE A 71 7.72 -14.04 5.18
CA ILE A 71 7.39 -15.09 6.14
C ILE A 71 7.20 -14.42 7.51
N TRP A 72 5.98 -14.47 8.04
CA TRP A 72 5.77 -14.28 9.47
C TRP A 72 6.42 -15.44 10.24
N LYS A 73 7.67 -15.27 10.70
CA LYS A 73 8.26 -16.18 11.68
C LYS A 73 7.71 -15.79 13.05
N ALA A 74 7.03 -16.72 13.73
CA ALA A 74 6.48 -16.48 15.06
C ALA A 74 7.58 -16.03 16.05
N GLN A 75 7.24 -15.05 16.88
CA GLN A 75 8.09 -14.57 17.97
C GLN A 75 8.38 -15.69 18.98
N SER A 76 9.55 -15.63 19.61
CA SER A 76 10.10 -16.61 20.56
C SER A 76 9.05 -17.20 21.52
N GLY A 77 8.97 -18.54 21.60
CA GLY A 77 8.09 -19.26 22.54
C GLY A 77 7.07 -20.19 21.86
N LEU A 78 6.60 -19.85 20.66
CA LEU A 78 5.74 -20.75 19.87
C LEU A 78 6.58 -21.66 18.98
N SER A 79 7.01 -22.79 19.53
CA SER A 79 7.57 -23.90 18.74
C SER A 79 6.49 -24.44 17.81
N ARG A 80 6.62 -24.20 16.49
CA ARG A 80 5.68 -24.57 15.41
C ARG A 80 4.50 -23.61 15.21
N MET A 81 4.75 -22.46 14.62
CA MET A 81 3.82 -21.95 13.61
C MET A 81 4.53 -22.05 12.26
N THR A 82 3.97 -22.85 11.36
CA THR A 82 4.37 -22.88 9.96
C THR A 82 4.21 -21.48 9.41
N ALA A 83 5.29 -20.92 8.86
CA ALA A 83 5.28 -19.75 8.02
C ALA A 83 4.07 -19.78 7.08
N THR A 84 3.04 -18.97 7.35
CA THR A 84 1.95 -18.81 6.40
C THR A 84 2.48 -17.95 5.26
N ASN A 85 2.51 -18.51 4.05
CA ASN A 85 2.78 -17.73 2.84
C ASN A 85 1.77 -16.58 2.78
N GLN A 86 2.25 -15.35 2.85
CA GLN A 86 1.43 -14.21 2.49
C GLN A 86 1.39 -14.07 0.96
N ASN A 87 0.20 -13.75 0.48
CA ASN A 87 -0.22 -13.77 -0.92
C ASN A 87 0.78 -13.05 -1.83
N GLY A 88 0.98 -13.63 -3.03
CA GLY A 88 1.88 -13.11 -4.06
C GLY A 88 1.35 -11.84 -4.74
N ASN A 89 1.88 -11.55 -5.92
CA ASN A 89 1.55 -10.36 -6.71
C ASN A 89 0.04 -10.09 -6.80
N TRP A 90 -0.35 -8.82 -6.70
CA TRP A 90 -1.77 -8.41 -6.68
C TRP A 90 -2.03 -7.24 -7.63
N LEU A 91 -3.31 -7.03 -7.95
CA LEU A 91 -3.77 -5.93 -8.79
C LEU A 91 -4.63 -4.97 -7.96
N ASP A 92 -4.32 -3.68 -8.04
CA ASP A 92 -5.08 -2.61 -7.40
C ASP A 92 -5.83 -1.79 -8.45
N VAL A 93 -7.11 -1.56 -8.20
CA VAL A 93 -7.94 -0.60 -8.93
C VAL A 93 -8.31 0.52 -7.98
N THR A 94 -7.94 1.75 -8.31
CA THR A 94 -8.27 2.93 -7.50
C THR A 94 -9.01 3.97 -8.33
N VAL A 95 -10.08 4.50 -7.76
CA VAL A 95 -10.81 5.66 -8.30
C VAL A 95 -10.89 6.74 -7.24
N GLY A 96 -10.76 7.99 -7.64
CA GLY A 96 -10.81 9.10 -6.70
C GLY A 96 -11.16 10.42 -7.36
N ALA A 97 -11.35 11.43 -6.53
CA ALA A 97 -11.54 12.79 -6.98
C ALA A 97 -11.00 13.79 -5.96
N ASP A 98 -10.40 14.84 -6.48
CA ASP A 98 -9.95 16.00 -5.72
C ASP A 98 -10.84 17.20 -6.07
N MET A 99 -11.19 18.02 -5.09
CA MET A 99 -12.03 19.20 -5.28
C MET A 99 -11.47 20.41 -4.54
N LEU A 100 -11.37 21.54 -5.23
CA LEU A 100 -11.04 22.81 -4.60
C LEU A 100 -12.32 23.41 -3.97
N LEU A 101 -12.36 23.53 -2.64
CA LEU A 101 -13.51 24.10 -1.92
C LEU A 101 -13.46 25.63 -1.91
N ASN A 102 -12.26 26.19 -1.72
CA ASN A 102 -11.97 27.61 -1.85
C ASN A 102 -10.46 27.81 -2.18
N GLN A 103 -9.98 29.05 -2.25
CA GLN A 103 -8.57 29.34 -2.58
C GLN A 103 -7.53 28.77 -1.61
N ASN A 104 -7.96 28.34 -0.42
CA ASN A 104 -7.11 27.89 0.67
C ASN A 104 -7.36 26.42 1.08
N ILE A 105 -8.44 25.80 0.62
CA ILE A 105 -8.92 24.50 1.09
C ILE A 105 -9.28 23.62 -0.10
N ALA A 106 -8.73 22.42 -0.10
CA ALA A 106 -9.08 21.34 -1.01
C ALA A 106 -9.57 20.12 -0.21
N ALA A 107 -10.39 19.29 -0.83
CA ALA A 107 -10.82 18.00 -0.32
C ALA A 107 -10.50 16.91 -1.33
N TYR A 108 -10.33 15.67 -0.86
CA TYR A 108 -10.14 14.51 -1.71
C TYR A 108 -10.85 13.29 -1.14
N ALA A 109 -11.23 12.38 -2.03
CA ALA A 109 -11.73 11.06 -1.68
C ALA A 109 -11.26 10.04 -2.72
N ALA A 110 -10.91 8.83 -2.27
CA ALA A 110 -10.52 7.72 -3.13
C ALA A 110 -10.97 6.37 -2.56
N LEU A 111 -11.28 5.45 -3.46
CA LEU A 111 -11.61 4.06 -3.20
C LEU A 111 -10.64 3.17 -3.96
N THR A 112 -9.97 2.27 -3.26
CA THR A 112 -9.09 1.24 -3.81
C THR A 112 -9.67 -0.15 -3.55
N GLN A 113 -9.64 -1.01 -4.56
CA GLN A 113 -9.90 -2.44 -4.44
C GLN A 113 -8.62 -3.19 -4.83
N ALA A 114 -8.16 -4.07 -3.96
CA ALA A 114 -7.00 -4.94 -4.18
C ALA A 114 -7.44 -6.38 -4.39
N GLU A 115 -7.01 -7.00 -5.49
CA GLU A 115 -7.26 -8.39 -5.83
C GLU A 115 -6.04 -9.23 -5.45
N ASN A 116 -6.12 -9.88 -4.28
CA ASN A 116 -4.99 -10.61 -3.71
C ASN A 116 -5.15 -12.15 -3.82
N THR A 117 -6.39 -12.67 -3.93
CA THR A 117 -6.69 -14.11 -4.13
C THR A 117 -8.02 -14.32 -4.87
N THR A 118 -8.21 -15.53 -5.42
CA THR A 118 -9.38 -15.93 -6.23
C THR A 118 -10.75 -15.79 -5.53
N ASN A 119 -10.80 -15.59 -4.22
CA ASN A 119 -12.04 -15.62 -3.43
C ASN A 119 -12.28 -14.38 -2.54
N ASN A 120 -11.36 -13.40 -2.49
CA ASN A 120 -11.53 -12.24 -1.63
C ASN A 120 -10.84 -10.99 -2.21
N SER A 121 -11.56 -9.86 -2.19
CA SER A 121 -11.02 -8.54 -2.54
C SER A 121 -10.93 -7.70 -1.28
N ASP A 122 -9.80 -7.02 -1.10
CA ASP A 122 -9.63 -6.04 -0.03
C ASP A 122 -10.06 -4.66 -0.53
N TYR A 123 -10.81 -3.91 0.28
CA TYR A 123 -11.31 -2.57 -0.09
C TYR A 123 -10.80 -1.53 0.90
N LEU A 124 -10.29 -0.42 0.37
CA LEU A 124 -9.81 0.73 1.14
C LEU A 124 -10.52 2.00 0.68
N TYR A 125 -11.06 2.74 1.64
CA TYR A 125 -11.67 4.05 1.42
C TYR A 125 -10.84 5.10 2.14
N THR A 126 -10.42 6.14 1.43
CA THR A 126 -9.68 7.26 2.00
C THR A 126 -10.35 8.57 1.63
N MET A 127 -10.38 9.51 2.55
CA MET A 127 -10.90 10.85 2.32
C MET A 127 -10.21 11.83 3.26
N GLY A 128 -10.02 13.06 2.81
CA GLY A 128 -9.32 14.06 3.60
C GLY A 128 -9.52 15.47 3.08
N VAL A 129 -9.03 16.43 3.86
CA VAL A 129 -9.01 17.85 3.52
C VAL A 129 -7.59 18.38 3.67
N SER A 130 -7.22 19.29 2.78
CA SER A 130 -5.92 19.96 2.77
C SER A 130 -6.17 21.46 2.83
N ALA A 131 -5.44 22.16 3.71
CA ALA A 131 -5.55 23.61 3.90
C ALA A 131 -4.18 24.28 3.79
N ARG A 132 -4.13 25.45 3.15
CA ARG A 132 -2.93 26.29 3.03
C ARG A 132 -3.19 27.67 3.65
N PHE A 133 -2.34 28.04 4.61
CA PHE A 133 -2.37 29.28 5.38
C PHE A 133 -1.29 30.24 4.92
#